data_AF-A0A4P2QG89-F1
#
_entry.id   AF-A0A4P2QG89-F1
#
_cell.length_a   1.000
_cell.length_b   1.000
_cell.length_c   1.000
_cell.angle_alpha   90.00
_cell.angle_beta   90.00
_cell.angle_gamma   90.00
#
_symmetry.space_group_name_H-M   'P 1'
#
loop_
_entity.id
_entity.type
_entity.pdbx_description
1 polymer ?
#
loop_
_entity_poly.entity_id
_entity_poly.type
_entity_poly.pdbx_seq_one_letter_code
_entity_poly.pdbx_strand_id
1 'polypeptide(L)'
;MTTTLKAKRRVSYDCSKCPAYCCSIYERVEVTPRDLRRLARHFGLTVEAAEERFTKRYNGERILRRQSDPVLGRVCRFLDLTTRGCTIYEARPEVCRDYPGRPRCGYYDVLQFERETQDDPNVMPLVQITFRSRTPAG
;
A
#
# COMPACT_ATOMS: atom_id res chain seq x y z
N MET A 1 -37.46 19.16 6.48
CA MET A 1 -35.99 19.27 6.38
C MET A 1 -35.50 18.07 5.57
N THR A 2 -35.37 18.24 4.26
CA THR A 2 -34.97 17.17 3.34
C THR A 2 -33.46 17.04 3.36
N THR A 3 -32.95 16.03 4.07
CA THR A 3 -31.53 15.71 4.12
C THR A 3 -31.14 15.06 2.80
N THR A 4 -30.53 15.83 1.90
CA THR A 4 -29.95 15.31 0.66
C THR A 4 -28.78 14.39 1.01
N LEU A 5 -29.02 13.08 1.00
CA LEU A 5 -27.97 12.07 1.11
C LEU A 5 -27.03 12.22 -0.09
N LYS A 6 -25.83 12.74 0.16
CA LYS A 6 -24.77 12.87 -0.83
C LYS A 6 -24.43 11.48 -1.36
N ALA A 7 -24.76 11.20 -2.62
CA ALA A 7 -24.56 9.89 -3.22
C ALA A 7 -23.09 9.44 -3.06
N LYS A 8 -22.88 8.30 -2.41
CA LYS A 8 -21.54 7.72 -2.23
C LYS A 8 -20.97 7.41 -3.62
N ARG A 9 -19.88 8.07 -3.98
CA ARG A 9 -19.15 7.84 -5.24
C ARG A 9 -18.88 6.34 -5.39
N ARG A 10 -19.36 5.72 -6.47
CA ARG A 10 -19.13 4.29 -6.74
C ARG A 10 -17.63 4.03 -6.87
N VAL A 11 -17.14 3.05 -6.12
CA VAL A 11 -15.75 2.61 -6.17
C VAL A 11 -15.63 1.51 -7.24
N SER A 12 -14.61 1.59 -8.08
CA SER A 12 -14.36 0.68 -9.20
C SER A 12 -12.99 0.00 -9.03
N TYR A 13 -12.79 -0.61 -7.85
CA TYR A 13 -11.67 -1.50 -7.56
C TYR A 13 -12.03 -2.37 -6.36
N ASP A 14 -11.38 -3.53 -6.24
CA ASP A 14 -11.52 -4.44 -5.10
C ASP A 14 -10.14 -4.81 -4.55
N CYS A 15 -9.81 -4.26 -3.37
CA CYS A 15 -8.53 -4.52 -2.72
C CYS A 15 -8.37 -5.99 -2.30
N SER A 16 -9.47 -6.74 -2.11
CA SER A 16 -9.42 -8.17 -1.75
C SER A 16 -9.07 -9.07 -2.93
N LYS A 17 -9.20 -8.56 -4.17
CA LYS A 17 -8.89 -9.27 -5.42
C LYS A 17 -7.58 -8.81 -6.07
N CYS A 18 -6.88 -7.88 -5.43
CA CYS A 18 -5.61 -7.31 -5.86
C CYS A 18 -4.44 -8.08 -5.23
N PRO A 19 -3.32 -8.33 -5.94
CA PRO A 19 -2.13 -9.00 -5.40
C PRO A 19 -1.32 -8.15 -4.39
N ALA A 20 -1.95 -7.13 -3.79
CA ALA A 20 -1.38 -6.14 -2.89
C ALA A 20 -0.39 -5.13 -3.54
N TYR A 21 -0.75 -4.57 -4.70
CA TYR A 21 0.06 -3.55 -5.36
C TYR A 21 0.42 -2.35 -4.47
N CYS A 22 -0.49 -1.91 -3.60
CA CYS A 22 -0.21 -0.83 -2.65
C CYS A 22 0.92 -1.18 -1.65
N CYS A 23 1.14 -2.46 -1.37
CA CYS A 23 2.20 -2.95 -0.48
C CYS A 23 3.52 -3.21 -1.21
N SER A 24 3.53 -3.31 -2.54
CA SER A 24 4.73 -3.65 -3.32
C SER A 24 5.28 -2.47 -4.12
N ILE A 25 4.41 -1.69 -4.77
CA ILE A 25 4.81 -0.67 -5.76
C ILE A 25 5.46 0.54 -5.08
N TYR A 26 4.94 0.94 -3.92
CA TYR A 26 5.45 2.09 -3.20
C TYR A 26 6.57 1.69 -2.24
N GLU A 27 7.79 2.09 -2.59
CA GLU A 27 8.97 1.77 -1.78
C GLU A 27 9.06 2.58 -0.49
N ARG A 28 8.36 3.72 -0.44
CA ARG A 28 8.42 4.72 0.63
C ARG A 28 7.01 4.97 1.15
N VAL A 29 6.64 4.23 2.19
CA VAL A 29 5.42 4.48 2.95
C VAL A 29 5.82 5.27 4.18
N GLU A 30 5.59 6.59 4.14
CA GLU A 30 5.89 7.49 5.26
C GLU A 30 5.04 7.14 6.49
N VAL A 31 5.65 7.25 7.68
CA VAL A 31 5.04 6.98 8.98
C VAL A 31 5.18 8.22 9.86
N THR A 32 4.06 8.93 10.02
CA THR A 32 4.00 10.09 10.92
C THR A 32 4.08 9.66 12.40
N PRO A 33 4.34 10.58 13.34
CA PRO A 33 4.24 10.27 14.77
C PRO A 33 2.86 9.77 15.21
N ARG A 34 1.78 10.15 14.48
CA ARG A 34 0.43 9.64 14.75
C ARG A 34 0.27 8.20 14.29
N ASP A 35 0.79 7.87 13.11
CA ASP A 35 0.79 6.50 12.60
C ASP A 35 1.63 5.57 13.47
N LEU A 36 2.79 6.05 13.93
CA LEU A 36 3.65 5.27 14.81
C LEU A 36 2.96 4.92 16.13
N ARG A 37 2.26 5.88 16.77
CA ARG A 37 1.43 5.63 17.96
C ARG A 37 0.30 4.64 17.67
N ARG A 38 -0.27 4.67 16.46
CA ARG A 38 -1.31 3.73 16.02
C ARG A 38 -0.76 2.31 15.89
N LEU A 39 0.41 2.16 15.28
CA LEU A 39 1.12 0.87 15.20
C LEU A 39 1.48 0.33 16.58
N ALA A 40 2.04 1.17 17.45
CA ALA A 40 2.41 0.80 18.82
C ALA A 40 1.20 0.24 19.59
N ARG A 41 0.06 0.95 19.57
CA ARG A 41 -1.18 0.47 20.19
C ARG A 41 -1.68 -0.85 19.61
N HIS A 42 -1.62 -1.01 18.29
CA HIS A 42 -2.09 -2.24 17.63
C HIS A 42 -1.31 -3.48 18.06
N PHE A 43 0.00 -3.34 18.28
CA PHE A 43 0.86 -4.45 18.70
C PHE A 43 1.11 -4.53 20.21
N GLY A 44 0.51 -3.63 21.01
CA GLY A 44 0.75 -3.57 22.46
C GLY A 44 2.20 -3.22 22.82
N LEU A 45 2.87 -2.41 21.99
CA LEU A 45 4.27 -2.00 22.17
C LEU A 45 4.39 -0.55 22.63
N THR A 46 5.56 -0.17 23.13
CA THR A 46 5.93 1.25 23.25
C THR A 46 6.14 1.88 21.86
N VAL A 47 6.12 3.20 21.79
CA VAL A 47 6.34 3.95 20.54
C VAL A 47 7.74 3.68 20.00
N GLU A 48 8.74 3.62 20.89
CA GLU A 48 10.14 3.38 20.59
C GLU A 48 10.34 1.96 20.05
N ALA A 49 9.76 0.95 20.71
CA ALA A 49 9.82 -0.44 20.25
C ALA A 49 9.11 -0.64 18.91
N ALA A 50 7.98 0.04 18.69
CA ALA A 50 7.30 0.04 17.39
C ALA A 50 8.14 0.72 16.29
N GLU A 51 8.83 1.82 16.63
CA GLU A 51 9.69 2.55 15.68
C GLU A 51 10.83 1.66 15.20
N GLU A 52 11.55 1.06 16.14
CA GLU A 52 12.66 0.16 15.88
C GLU A 52 12.23 -1.05 15.04
N ARG A 53 11.15 -1.71 15.47
CA ARG A 53 10.67 -2.96 14.87
C ARG A 53 10.08 -2.77 13.47
N PHE A 54 9.32 -1.70 13.25
CA PHE A 54 8.49 -1.57 12.05
C PHE A 54 8.98 -0.54 11.05
N THR A 55 9.85 0.39 11.45
CA THR A 55 10.24 1.52 10.61
C THR A 55 11.75 1.64 10.44
N LYS A 56 12.17 2.45 9.46
CA LYS A 56 13.57 2.86 9.26
C LYS A 56 13.61 4.31 8.78
N ARG A 57 14.78 4.95 8.88
CA ARG A 57 15.03 6.28 8.29
C ARG A 57 15.48 6.17 6.84
N TYR A 58 14.97 7.06 6.00
CA TYR A 58 15.36 7.18 4.60
C TYR A 58 15.20 8.64 4.16
N ASN A 59 16.29 9.29 3.74
CA ASN A 59 16.31 10.70 3.31
C ASN A 59 15.57 11.66 4.28
N GLY A 60 15.75 11.49 5.59
CA GLY A 60 15.11 12.31 6.62
C GLY A 60 13.70 11.85 7.03
N GLU A 61 13.05 11.01 6.23
CA GLU A 61 11.71 10.49 6.50
C GLU A 61 11.76 9.19 7.33
N ARG A 62 10.72 8.93 8.12
CA ARG A 62 10.47 7.62 8.73
C ARG A 62 9.58 6.84 7.80
N ILE A 63 10.04 5.68 7.32
CA ILE A 63 9.26 4.82 6.42
C ILE A 63 9.09 3.41 6.97
N LEU A 64 8.04 2.72 6.55
CA LEU A 64 7.86 1.30 6.88
C LEU A 64 9.02 0.45 6.35
N ARG A 65 9.42 -0.55 7.14
CA ARG A 65 10.31 -1.62 6.68
C ARG A 65 9.60 -2.50 5.66
N ARG A 66 10.41 -3.09 4.77
CA ARG A 66 9.98 -4.04 3.74
C ARG A 66 10.59 -5.42 4.01
N GLN A 67 9.96 -6.46 3.50
CA GLN A 67 10.43 -7.85 3.51
C GLN A 67 10.57 -8.38 2.07
N SER A 68 11.32 -9.46 1.90
CA SER A 68 11.41 -10.17 0.63
C SER A 68 10.08 -10.80 0.26
N ASP A 69 9.76 -10.79 -1.03
CA ASP A 69 8.60 -11.47 -1.60
C ASP A 69 9.05 -12.22 -2.85
N PRO A 70 8.76 -13.53 -2.99
CA PRO A 70 9.21 -14.30 -4.16
C PRO A 70 8.56 -13.82 -5.46
N VAL A 71 7.44 -13.12 -5.38
CA VAL A 71 6.64 -12.69 -6.54
C VAL A 71 6.95 -11.25 -6.93
N LEU A 72 6.88 -10.32 -5.97
CA LEU A 72 7.02 -8.87 -6.20
C LEU A 72 8.40 -8.33 -5.77
N GLY A 73 9.36 -9.22 -5.47
CA GLY A 73 10.72 -8.91 -5.05
C GLY A 73 10.80 -8.40 -3.61
N ARG A 74 10.21 -7.23 -3.33
CA ARG A 74 10.07 -6.68 -1.97
C ARG A 74 8.70 -6.07 -1.73
N VAL A 75 8.17 -6.25 -0.53
CA VAL A 75 6.83 -5.78 -0.13
C VAL A 75 6.87 -5.18 1.27
N CYS A 76 5.83 -4.44 1.65
CA CYS A 76 5.62 -3.99 3.02
C CYS A 76 5.76 -5.17 3.99
N ARG A 77 6.44 -4.97 5.14
CA ARG A 77 6.59 -5.98 6.19
C ARG A 77 5.24 -6.51 6.73
N PHE A 78 4.17 -5.74 6.58
CA PHE A 78 2.84 -6.14 7.04
C PHE A 78 1.98 -6.79 5.94
N LEU A 79 2.56 -7.16 4.80
CA LEU A 79 1.86 -8.00 3.83
C LEU A 79 1.94 -9.46 4.29
N ASP A 80 0.80 -10.12 4.38
CA ASP A 80 0.75 -11.57 4.47
C ASP A 80 1.12 -12.16 3.10
N LEU A 81 2.21 -12.94 3.04
CA LEU A 81 2.74 -13.44 1.77
C LEU A 81 1.85 -14.51 1.13
N THR A 82 0.98 -15.16 1.92
CA THR A 82 0.07 -16.22 1.48
C THR A 82 -1.27 -15.65 1.06
N THR A 83 -1.93 -14.91 1.93
CA THR A 83 -3.28 -14.36 1.65
C THR A 83 -3.23 -13.09 0.80
N ARG A 84 -2.05 -12.47 0.68
CA ARG A 84 -1.84 -11.15 0.06
C ARG A 84 -2.64 -10.03 0.76
N GLY A 85 -3.08 -10.27 2.00
CA GLY A 85 -3.79 -9.30 2.82
C GLY A 85 -2.84 -8.45 3.67
N CYS A 86 -3.23 -7.20 3.96
CA CYS A 86 -2.51 -6.39 4.94
C CYS A 86 -2.86 -6.85 6.36
N THR A 87 -1.86 -7.29 7.13
CA THR A 87 -2.04 -7.80 8.50
C THR A 87 -2.38 -6.71 9.52
N ILE A 88 -2.20 -5.45 9.14
CA ILE A 88 -2.51 -4.28 9.98
C ILE A 88 -3.62 -3.41 9.38
N TYR A 89 -4.57 -3.98 8.65
CA TYR A 89 -5.57 -3.21 7.88
C TYR A 89 -6.23 -2.08 8.70
N GLU A 90 -6.58 -2.35 9.96
CA GLU A 90 -7.18 -1.38 10.88
C GLU A 90 -6.18 -0.45 11.58
N ALA A 91 -4.88 -0.73 11.50
CA ALA A 91 -3.81 0.10 12.05
C ALA A 91 -2.93 0.77 10.98
N ARG A 92 -3.30 0.64 9.70
CA ARG A 92 -2.60 1.21 8.55
C ARG A 92 -2.21 2.69 8.77
N PRO A 93 -1.01 3.10 8.32
CA PRO A 93 -0.65 4.52 8.21
C PRO A 93 -1.65 5.29 7.35
N GLU A 94 -1.73 6.61 7.54
CA GLU A 94 -2.69 7.47 6.83
C GLU A 94 -2.58 7.35 5.31
N VAL A 95 -1.36 7.37 4.77
CA VAL A 95 -1.10 7.20 3.34
C VAL A 95 -1.66 5.87 2.78
N CYS A 96 -1.66 4.81 3.58
CA CYS A 96 -2.22 3.51 3.18
C CYS A 96 -3.75 3.45 3.31
N ARG A 97 -4.36 4.33 4.11
CA ARG A 97 -5.82 4.46 4.22
C ARG A 97 -6.39 5.30 3.09
N ASP A 98 -5.68 6.38 2.76
CA ASP A 98 -6.09 7.28 1.70
C ASP A 98 -6.01 6.58 0.34
N TYR A 99 -5.01 5.71 0.14
CA TYR A 99 -4.82 4.99 -1.12
C TYR A 99 -6.09 4.27 -1.62
N PRO A 100 -6.47 4.42 -2.92
CA PRO A 100 -5.78 5.15 -4.00
C PRO A 100 -6.12 6.65 -4.11
N GLY A 101 -6.80 7.22 -3.11
CA GLY A 101 -7.20 8.64 -3.02
C GLY A 101 -8.36 9.00 -3.94
N ARG A 102 -8.90 8.04 -4.70
CA ARG A 102 -9.87 8.26 -5.76
C ARG A 102 -10.73 7.01 -6.01
N PRO A 103 -11.81 7.08 -6.80
CA PRO A 103 -12.73 5.94 -7.00
C PRO A 103 -12.17 4.78 -7.82
N ARG A 104 -11.07 5.02 -8.55
CA ARG A 104 -10.43 4.04 -9.44
C ARG A 104 -8.99 3.81 -9.04
N CYS A 105 -8.57 2.55 -9.00
CA CYS A 105 -7.17 2.19 -8.78
C CYS A 105 -6.54 1.80 -10.12
N GLY A 106 -5.58 2.60 -10.61
CA GLY A 106 -4.98 2.35 -11.92
C GLY A 106 -4.26 1.00 -12.02
N TYR A 107 -3.67 0.51 -10.93
CA TYR A 107 -3.02 -0.81 -10.92
C TYR A 107 -4.02 -1.95 -10.92
N TYR A 108 -5.18 -1.75 -10.28
CA TYR A 108 -6.28 -2.70 -10.38
C TYR A 108 -6.86 -2.71 -11.80
N ASP A 109 -6.99 -1.55 -12.44
CA ASP A 109 -7.43 -1.44 -13.83
C ASP A 109 -6.50 -2.23 -14.77
N VAL A 110 -5.17 -2.12 -14.61
CA VAL A 110 -4.19 -2.91 -15.39
C VAL A 110 -4.35 -4.41 -15.13
N LEU A 111 -4.53 -4.84 -13.88
CA LEU A 111 -4.78 -6.24 -13.55
C LEU A 111 -6.05 -6.79 -14.22
N GLN A 112 -7.14 -6.03 -14.20
CA GLN A 112 -8.38 -6.47 -14.85
C GLN A 112 -8.21 -6.52 -16.37
N PHE A 113 -7.60 -5.49 -16.97
CA PHE A 113 -7.34 -5.44 -18.41
C PHE A 113 -6.54 -6.66 -18.89
N GLU A 114 -5.46 -7.01 -18.19
CA GLU A 114 -4.63 -8.17 -18.57
C GLU A 114 -5.38 -9.50 -18.42
N ARG A 115 -6.14 -9.68 -17.32
CA ARG A 115 -6.96 -10.88 -17.12
C ARG A 115 -8.03 -11.04 -18.18
N GLU A 116 -8.68 -9.94 -18.57
CA GLU A 116 -9.70 -9.92 -19.63
C GLU A 116 -9.10 -10.18 -21.01
N THR A 117 -7.96 -9.53 -21.32
CA THR A 117 -7.30 -9.65 -22.64
C THR A 117 -6.76 -11.06 -22.88
N GLN A 118 -6.23 -11.69 -21.82
CA GLN A 118 -5.64 -13.02 -21.90
C GLN A 118 -6.63 -14.15 -21.54
N ASP A 119 -7.85 -13.80 -21.13
CA ASP A 119 -8.88 -14.72 -20.63
C ASP A 119 -8.37 -15.69 -19.55
N ASP A 120 -7.51 -15.19 -18.64
CA ASP A 120 -6.93 -15.98 -17.57
C ASP A 120 -6.95 -15.20 -16.23
N PRO A 121 -7.74 -15.66 -15.23
CA PRO A 121 -7.82 -14.99 -13.93
C PRO A 121 -6.52 -15.07 -13.11
N ASN A 122 -5.58 -15.94 -13.47
CA ASN A 122 -4.30 -16.09 -12.78
C ASN A 122 -3.22 -15.14 -13.30
N VAL A 123 -3.48 -14.41 -14.39
CA VAL A 123 -2.58 -13.37 -14.86
C VAL A 123 -2.42 -12.31 -13.78
N MET A 124 -1.16 -11.99 -13.51
CA MET A 124 -0.78 -11.00 -12.51
C MET A 124 0.40 -10.17 -13.04
N PRO A 125 0.14 -8.95 -13.53
CA PRO A 125 1.20 -8.10 -14.07
C PRO A 125 2.17 -7.66 -12.97
N LEU A 126 3.46 -7.74 -13.28
CA LEU A 126 4.53 -7.18 -12.45
C LEU A 126 4.73 -5.72 -12.82
N VAL A 127 4.32 -4.81 -11.93
CA VAL A 127 4.41 -3.37 -12.15
C VAL A 127 5.62 -2.81 -11.39
N GLN A 128 6.56 -2.22 -12.11
CA GLN A 128 7.73 -1.55 -11.56
C GLN A 128 7.73 -0.06 -11.90
N ILE A 129 7.90 0.79 -10.88
CA ILE A 129 8.13 2.21 -11.09
C ILE A 129 9.64 2.45 -11.16
N THR A 130 10.10 3.03 -12.27
CA THR A 130 11.49 3.46 -12.45
C THR A 130 11.53 4.96 -12.66
N PHE A 131 12.35 5.64 -11.87
CA PHE A 131 12.64 7.06 -12.09
C PHE A 131 13.71 7.15 -13.17
N ARG A 132 13.35 7.64 -14.36
CA ARG A 132 14.34 8.05 -15.36
C ARG A 132 15.19 9.15 -14.73
N SER A 133 16.51 9.10 -14.95
CA SER A 133 17.47 10.05 -14.37
C SER A 133 16.93 11.48 -14.43
N ARG A 134 16.78 12.12 -13.28
CA ARG A 134 16.85 13.58 -13.24
C ARG A 134 18.30 13.90 -13.56
N THR A 135 18.57 14.47 -14.73
CA THR A 135 19.83 15.20 -14.94
C THR A 135 20.08 16.03 -13.68
N PRO A 136 21.26 15.96 -13.04
CA PRO A 136 21.55 16.85 -11.94
C PRO A 136 21.35 18.26 -12.48
N ALA A 137 20.47 19.04 -11.86
CA ALA A 137 20.48 20.48 -12.07
C ALA A 137 21.88 20.92 -11.67
N GLY A 138 22.69 21.28 -12.66
CA GLY A 138 23.96 21.96 -12.45
C GLY A 138 23.75 23.32 -11.80
#